data_AF-A0A964MLT4-F1
#
_entry.id   AF-A0A964MLT4-F1
#
_cell.length_a   1.000
_cell.length_b   1.000
_cell.length_c   1.000
_cell.angle_alpha   90.00
_cell.angle_beta   90.00
_cell.angle_gamma   90.00
#
_symmetry.space_group_name_H-M   'P 1'
#
loop_
_entity.id
_entity.type
_entity.pdbx_description
1 polymer ?
#
loop_
_entity_poly.entity_id
_entity_poly.type
_entity_poly.pdbx_seq_one_letter_code
_entity_poly.pdbx_strand_id
1 'polypeptide(L)'
;MSAASVRAPRRGIVLGGAGVLGGTWAVGALCALEQTHGFAAENVEVIVGTSAGSVLGALLGCGVSAKNLREHYNEEVVSGGPLAG
;
A
#
# COMPACT_ATOMS: atom_id res chain seq x y z
N MET A 1 27.71 11.64 26.08
CA MET A 1 26.75 10.51 26.03
C MET A 1 25.83 10.75 24.84
N SER A 2 25.87 9.89 23.82
CA SER A 2 24.96 10.00 22.67
C SER A 2 23.59 9.47 23.09
N ALA A 3 22.52 10.25 22.89
CA ALA A 3 21.16 9.81 23.19
C ALA A 3 20.82 8.63 22.28
N ALA A 4 20.31 7.54 22.87
CA ALA A 4 19.84 6.40 22.08
C ALA A 4 18.75 6.88 21.13
N SER A 5 18.97 6.72 19.82
CA SER A 5 17.95 6.99 18.80
C SER A 5 16.75 6.07 19.07
N VAL A 6 15.57 6.66 19.30
CA VAL A 6 14.33 5.89 19.36
C VAL A 6 14.09 5.32 17.97
N ARG A 7 14.20 4.01 17.83
CA ARG A 7 13.90 3.33 16.57
C ARG A 7 12.44 3.58 16.23
N ALA A 8 12.18 3.99 14.98
CA ALA A 8 10.81 4.14 14.49
C ALA A 8 10.03 2.83 14.70
N PRO A 9 8.72 2.91 15.03
CA PRO A 9 7.91 1.72 15.25
C PRO A 9 7.86 0.88 13.97
N ARG A 10 7.97 -0.45 14.16
CA ARG A 10 7.83 -1.43 13.08
C ARG A 10 6.36 -1.44 12.63
N ARG A 11 6.12 -1.40 11.32
CA ARG A 11 4.76 -1.33 10.74
C ARG A 11 4.51 -2.57 9.89
N GLY A 12 3.27 -3.06 9.93
CA GLY A 12 2.77 -4.12 9.05
C GLY A 12 1.31 -3.85 8.68
N ILE A 13 0.82 -4.51 7.63
CA ILE A 13 -0.56 -4.37 7.16
C ILE A 13 -1.19 -5.72 6.82
N VAL A 14 -2.48 -5.86 7.10
CA VAL A 14 -3.28 -7.03 6.75
C VAL A 14 -4.44 -6.59 5.87
N LEU A 15 -4.54 -7.19 4.68
CA LEU A 15 -5.55 -6.89 3.66
C LEU A 15 -6.50 -8.08 3.53
N GLY A 16 -7.75 -7.88 3.95
CA GLY A 16 -8.80 -8.89 3.81
C GLY A 16 -9.22 -9.14 2.36
N GLY A 17 -9.91 -10.26 2.12
CA GLY A 17 -10.52 -10.57 0.82
C GLY A 17 -11.92 -9.97 0.69
N ALA A 18 -12.22 -9.34 -0.44
CA ALA A 18 -13.55 -8.76 -0.72
C ALA A 18 -13.87 -8.59 -2.24
N GLY A 19 -13.19 -9.36 -3.11
CA GLY A 19 -13.36 -9.25 -4.57
C GLY A 19 -12.87 -7.92 -5.15
N VAL A 20 -13.26 -7.61 -6.39
CA VAL A 20 -12.81 -6.41 -7.11
C VAL A 20 -13.21 -5.12 -6.38
N LEU A 21 -14.50 -4.96 -6.04
CA LEU A 21 -15.01 -3.78 -5.33
C LEU A 21 -14.29 -3.56 -3.99
N GLY A 22 -14.07 -4.63 -3.23
CA GLY A 22 -13.34 -4.55 -1.97
C GLY A 22 -11.88 -4.15 -2.16
N GLY A 23 -11.25 -4.58 -3.25
CA GLY A 23 -9.92 -4.10 -3.65
C GLY A 23 -9.91 -2.59 -3.89
N THR A 24 -10.91 -2.06 -4.60
CA THR A 24 -11.04 -0.62 -4.86
C THR A 24 -11.20 0.19 -3.56
N TRP A 25 -12.02 -0.28 -2.62
CA TRP A 25 -12.15 0.36 -1.31
C TRP A 25 -10.86 0.29 -0.49
N ALA A 26 -10.15 -0.84 -0.53
CA ALA A 26 -8.88 -0.97 0.14
C ALA A 26 -7.85 0.04 -0.39
N VAL A 27 -7.76 0.22 -1.72
CA VAL A 27 -6.88 1.25 -2.32
C VAL A 27 -7.22 2.65 -1.82
N GLY A 28 -8.51 3.01 -1.77
CA GLY A 28 -8.93 4.30 -1.21
C GLY A 28 -8.52 4.48 0.26
N ALA A 29 -8.68 3.44 1.08
CA ALA A 29 -8.25 3.46 2.49
C ALA A 29 -6.72 3.60 2.64
N LEU A 30 -5.94 2.94 1.78
CA LEU A 30 -4.47 3.07 1.75
C LEU A 30 -4.05 4.49 1.38
N CYS A 31 -4.68 5.10 0.36
CA CYS A 31 -4.42 6.50 0.02
C CYS A 31 -4.74 7.44 1.19
N ALA A 32 -5.86 7.21 1.89
CA ALA A 32 -6.22 8.02 3.04
C ALA A 32 -5.19 7.88 4.18
N LEU A 33 -4.77 6.65 4.51
CA LEU A 33 -3.74 6.38 5.52
C LEU A 33 -2.40 7.07 5.18
N GLU A 34 -2.01 7.06 3.91
CA GLU A 34 -0.81 7.76 3.47
C GLU A 34 -0.94 9.27 3.63
N GLN A 35 -2.05 9.86 3.17
CA GLN A 35 -2.31 11.30 3.22
C GLN A 35 -2.44 11.84 4.66
N THR A 36 -3.08 11.08 5.55
CA THR A 36 -3.34 11.56 6.93
C THR A 36 -2.22 11.22 7.90
N HIS A 37 -1.49 10.13 7.67
CA HIS A 37 -0.53 9.59 8.64
C HIS A 37 0.86 9.31 8.09
N GLY A 38 1.13 9.63 6.81
CA GLY A 38 2.39 9.23 6.17
C GLY A 38 2.60 7.72 6.22
N PHE A 39 1.52 6.93 6.21
CA PHE A 39 1.58 5.48 6.13
C PHE A 39 1.73 5.06 4.66
N ALA A 40 2.96 4.98 4.17
CA ALA A 40 3.26 4.38 2.87
C ALA A 40 3.24 2.84 3.02
N ALA A 41 2.18 2.21 2.50
CA ALA A 41 1.90 0.80 2.73
C ALA A 41 2.92 -0.13 2.04
N GLU A 42 3.53 0.32 0.96
CA GLU A 42 4.63 -0.35 0.25
C GLU A 42 5.93 -0.39 1.04
N ASN A 43 6.07 0.45 2.09
CA ASN A 43 7.28 0.55 2.92
C ASN A 43 7.17 -0.19 4.27
N VAL A 44 6.08 -0.94 4.48
CA VAL A 44 5.89 -1.71 5.71
C VAL A 44 6.75 -2.98 5.71
N GLU A 45 7.07 -3.49 6.90
CA GLU A 45 7.95 -4.65 7.03
C GLU A 45 7.26 -5.98 6.73
N VAL A 46 5.94 -6.04 6.90
CA VAL A 46 5.15 -7.25 6.69
C VAL A 46 3.82 -6.88 6.03
N ILE A 47 3.51 -7.58 4.95
CA ILE A 47 2.24 -7.47 4.22
C ILE A 47 1.60 -8.85 4.20
N VAL A 48 0.36 -8.93 4.68
CA VAL A 48 -0.46 -10.16 4.62
C VAL A 48 -1.70 -9.84 3.81
N GLY A 49 -2.02 -10.67 2.83
CA GLY A 49 -3.18 -10.48 1.97
C GLY A 49 -3.92 -11.78 1.69
N THR A 50 -5.25 -11.74 1.65
CA THR A 50 -6.11 -12.89 1.26
C THR A 50 -6.97 -12.54 0.05
N SER A 51 -7.08 -13.43 -0.94
CA SER A 51 -7.90 -13.23 -2.15
C SER A 51 -7.52 -11.94 -2.90
N ALA A 52 -8.45 -11.01 -3.14
CA ALA A 52 -8.13 -9.70 -3.70
C ALA A 52 -7.07 -8.94 -2.87
N GLY A 53 -7.07 -9.12 -1.55
CA GLY A 53 -6.03 -8.60 -0.67
C GLY A 53 -4.65 -9.23 -0.92
N SER A 54 -4.56 -10.48 -1.40
CA SER A 54 -3.28 -11.09 -1.80
C SER A 54 -2.70 -10.42 -3.03
N VAL A 55 -3.54 -10.06 -4.00
CA VAL A 55 -3.10 -9.32 -5.20
C VAL A 55 -2.58 -7.94 -4.82
N LEU A 56 -3.34 -7.18 -4.02
CA LEU A 56 -2.89 -5.88 -3.52
C LEU A 56 -1.62 -6.01 -2.68
N GLY A 57 -1.55 -7.01 -1.81
CA GLY A 57 -0.39 -7.25 -0.96
C GLY A 57 0.87 -7.59 -1.76
N ALA A 58 0.74 -8.37 -2.83
CA ALA A 58 1.84 -8.67 -3.75
C ALA A 58 2.31 -7.40 -4.48
N LEU A 59 1.40 -6.58 -4.99
CA LEU A 59 1.73 -5.33 -5.67
C LEU A 59 2.45 -4.34 -4.74
N LEU A 60 1.92 -4.14 -3.52
CA LEU A 60 2.58 -3.32 -2.50
C LEU A 60 3.98 -3.87 -2.16
N GLY A 61 4.12 -5.19 -2.03
CA GLY A 61 5.41 -5.85 -1.78
C GLY A 61 6.42 -5.68 -2.92
N CYS A 62 5.94 -5.45 -4.14
CA CYS A 62 6.77 -5.09 -5.30
C CYS A 62 7.09 -3.60 -5.38
N GLY A 63 6.67 -2.78 -4.39
CA GLY A 63 6.91 -1.34 -4.37
C GLY A 63 5.89 -0.52 -5.16
N VAL A 64 4.74 -1.10 -5.52
CA VAL A 64 3.64 -0.33 -6.13
C VAL A 64 2.98 0.50 -5.04
N SER A 65 2.96 1.83 -5.21
CA SER A 65 2.36 2.73 -4.22
C SER A 65 0.83 2.69 -4.23
N ALA A 66 0.21 3.13 -3.14
CA ALA A 66 -1.25 3.34 -3.10
C ALA A 66 -1.71 4.30 -4.20
N LYS A 67 -0.90 5.32 -4.51
CA LYS A 67 -1.15 6.24 -5.62
C LYS A 67 -1.18 5.53 -6.98
N ASN A 68 -0.20 4.68 -7.27
CA ASN A 68 -0.16 3.93 -8.54
C ASN A 68 -1.36 3.00 -8.69
N LEU A 69 -1.78 2.33 -7.59
CA LEU A 69 -2.98 1.49 -7.60
C LEU A 69 -4.24 2.29 -7.89
N ARG A 70 -4.37 3.49 -7.31
CA ARG A 70 -5.50 4.39 -7.56
C ARG A 70 -5.53 4.88 -9.01
N GLU A 71 -4.39 5.31 -9.54
CA GLU A 71 -4.25 5.72 -10.95
C GLU A 71 -4.67 4.57 -11.87
N HIS A 72 -4.13 3.37 -11.65
CA HIS A 72 -4.49 2.18 -12.42
C HIS A 72 -5.99 1.85 -12.36
N TYR A 73 -6.62 1.93 -11.18
CA TYR A 73 -8.06 1.65 -11.01
C TYR A 73 -8.96 2.73 -11.60
N ASN A 74 -8.47 3.96 -11.71
CA ASN A 74 -9.15 5.04 -12.41
C ASN A 74 -8.90 5.02 -13.93
N GLU A 75 -8.19 4.01 -14.44
CA GLU A 75 -7.78 3.91 -15.85
C GLU A 75 -6.90 5.10 -16.29
N GLU A 76 -6.18 5.71 -15.34
CA GLU A 76 -5.21 6.75 -15.57
C GLU A 76 -3.84 6.15 -15.94
N VAL A 77 -3.05 6.89 -16.71
CA VAL A 77 -1.67 6.48 -17.03
C VAL A 77 -0.83 6.56 -15.77
N VAL A 78 -0.23 5.44 -15.38
CA VAL A 78 0.70 5.39 -14.25
C VAL A 78 2.05 5.91 -14.71
N SER A 79 2.46 7.06 -14.18
CA SER A 79 3.66 7.76 -14.65
C SER A 79 4.97 7.32 -14.00
N GLY A 80 4.91 6.53 -12.92
CA GLY A 80 6.10 6.12 -12.18
C GLY A 80 5.88 4.89 -11.31
N GLY A 81 6.99 4.27 -10.88
CA GLY A 81 6.97 3.04 -10.10
C GLY A 81 6.78 1.77 -10.96
N PRO A 82 6.58 0.60 -10.33
CA PRO A 82 6.58 -0.68 -11.02
C PRO A 82 5.40 -0.91 -11.99
N LEU A 83 4.34 -0.09 -11.90
CA LEU A 83 3.20 -0.12 -12.81
C LEU A 83 3.31 0.92 -13.94
N ALA A 84 4.43 1.64 -14.06
CA ALA A 84 4.57 2.66 -15.10
C ALA A 84 4.56 2.05 -16.51
N GLY A 85 3.80 2.68 -17.41
CA GLY A 85 3.53 2.21 -18.78
C GLY A 85 2.05 2.29 -19.12
#